data_AF-A0A2Z5UPQ3-F1
#
_entry.id   AF-A0A2Z5UPQ3-F1
#
_cell.length_a   1.000
_cell.length_b   1.000
_cell.length_c   1.000
_cell.angle_alpha   90.00
_cell.angle_beta   90.00
_cell.angle_gamma   90.00
#
_symmetry.space_group_name_H-M   'P 1'
#
loop_
_entity.id
_entity.type
_entity.pdbx_description
1 polymer ?
#
loop_
_entity_poly.entity_id
_entity_poly.type
_entity_poly.pdbx_seq_one_letter_code
_entity_poly.pdbx_strand_id
1 'polypeptide(L)'
;MADHAISDTVTIRVDRFRRWLPQLVAATAEIGCMDATELVAPCRIGWNIKLRAAIILAAVDVFGKSWSEIGRALGGRNHATMRHTYKTAERLAQHDAEFQKLSQLILAVAREIARRPAMTVEIEPELPL
;
A
#
# COMPACT_ATOMS: atom_id res chain seq x y z
N MET A 1 28.60 -17.63 7.28
CA MET A 1 28.57 -16.53 6.29
C MET A 1 27.24 -16.41 5.52
N ALA A 2 26.28 -17.34 5.64
CA ALA A 2 24.97 -17.23 4.96
C ALA A 2 23.92 -16.36 5.71
N ASP A 3 24.06 -16.16 7.03
CA ASP A 3 23.07 -15.45 7.85
C ASP A 3 22.96 -13.94 7.56
N HIS A 4 24.06 -13.28 7.17
CA HIS A 4 24.04 -11.82 6.94
C HIS A 4 23.29 -11.46 5.64
N ALA A 5 23.44 -12.25 4.58
CA ALA A 5 22.79 -11.97 3.29
C ALA A 5 21.26 -12.08 3.34
N ILE A 6 20.73 -12.99 4.18
CA ILE A 6 19.29 -13.15 4.38
C ILE A 6 18.73 -11.97 5.19
N SER A 7 19.45 -11.52 6.22
CA SER A 7 19.08 -10.36 7.03
C SER A 7 18.97 -9.08 6.20
N ASP A 8 19.95 -8.83 5.32
CA ASP A 8 19.97 -7.63 4.47
C ASP A 8 18.81 -7.64 3.46
N THR A 9 18.53 -8.80 2.86
CA THR A 9 17.43 -8.95 1.88
C THR A 9 16.05 -8.71 2.50
N VAL A 10 15.82 -9.18 3.72
CA VAL A 10 14.55 -8.98 4.44
C VAL A 10 14.38 -7.51 4.86
N THR A 11 15.45 -6.89 5.37
CA THR A 11 15.46 -5.49 5.81
C THR A 11 15.15 -4.54 4.66
N ILE A 12 15.81 -4.73 3.50
CA ILE A 12 15.57 -3.91 2.31
C ILE A 12 14.12 -3.99 1.84
N ARG A 13 13.48 -5.18 1.90
CA ARG A 13 12.07 -5.32 1.49
C ARG A 13 11.12 -4.56 2.41
N VAL A 14 11.32 -4.68 3.72
CA VAL A 14 10.47 -4.06 4.75
C VAL A 14 10.56 -2.52 4.67
N ASP A 15 11.76 -1.96 4.56
CA ASP A 15 11.94 -0.51 4.51
C ASP A 15 11.34 0.09 3.24
N ARG A 16 11.51 -0.61 2.12
CA ARG A 16 10.93 -0.22 0.85
C ARG A 16 9.41 -0.24 0.90
N PHE A 17 8.84 -1.29 1.50
CA PHE A 17 7.40 -1.42 1.70
C PHE A 17 6.83 -0.27 2.55
N ARG A 18 7.48 0.04 3.68
CA ARG A 18 7.07 1.13 4.58
C ARG A 18 7.13 2.51 3.91
N ARG A 19 8.06 2.73 2.99
CA ARG A 19 8.17 3.99 2.24
C ARG A 19 7.08 4.15 1.19
N TRP A 20 6.70 3.07 0.53
CA TRP A 20 5.79 3.12 -0.62
C TRP A 20 4.32 3.07 -0.25
N LEU A 21 3.96 2.34 0.80
CA LEU A 21 2.56 2.16 1.15
C LEU A 21 1.84 3.48 1.50
N PRO A 22 2.45 4.44 2.22
CA PRO A 22 1.85 5.77 2.41
C PRO A 22 1.62 6.53 1.10
N GLN A 23 2.54 6.42 0.13
CA GLN A 23 2.39 7.05 -1.18
C GLN A 23 1.23 6.44 -1.97
N LEU A 24 1.08 5.12 -1.90
CA LEU A 24 -0.04 4.42 -2.53
C LEU A 24 -1.38 4.82 -1.89
N VAL A 25 -1.41 4.97 -0.56
CA VAL A 25 -2.60 5.46 0.17
C VAL A 25 -2.95 6.88 -0.28
N ALA A 26 -1.97 7.78 -0.34
CA ALA A 26 -2.18 9.16 -0.78
C ALA A 26 -2.72 9.23 -2.22
N ALA A 27 -2.06 8.56 -3.16
CA ALA A 27 -2.52 8.53 -4.56
C ALA A 27 -3.90 7.89 -4.72
N THR A 28 -4.22 6.87 -3.90
CA THR A 28 -5.57 6.27 -3.91
C THR A 28 -6.62 7.23 -3.34
N ALA A 29 -6.27 8.01 -2.32
CA ALA A 29 -7.15 9.02 -1.75
C ALA A 29 -7.47 10.12 -2.78
N GLU A 30 -6.47 10.55 -3.55
CA GLU A 30 -6.65 11.48 -4.69
C GLU A 30 -7.60 10.91 -5.75
N ILE A 31 -7.41 9.64 -6.16
CA ILE A 31 -8.33 8.94 -7.08
C ILE A 31 -9.75 8.90 -6.50
N GLY A 32 -9.87 8.73 -5.19
CA GLY A 32 -11.14 8.70 -4.46
C GLY A 32 -11.73 10.08 -4.15
N CYS A 33 -11.06 11.17 -4.55
CA CYS A 33 -11.38 12.56 -4.21
C CYS A 33 -11.62 12.78 -2.71
N MET A 34 -10.77 12.20 -1.86
CA MET A 34 -10.85 12.31 -0.41
C MET A 34 -9.47 12.50 0.24
N ASP A 35 -9.47 12.85 1.51
CA ASP A 35 -8.23 12.96 2.29
C ASP A 35 -7.69 11.56 2.65
N ALA A 36 -6.36 11.41 2.68
CA ALA A 36 -5.72 10.14 3.06
C ALA A 36 -6.09 9.69 4.48
N THR A 37 -6.26 10.63 5.41
CA THR A 37 -6.69 10.36 6.79
C THR A 37 -8.13 9.83 6.82
N GLU A 38 -9.02 10.35 5.97
CA GLU A 38 -10.38 9.86 5.81
C GLU A 38 -10.41 8.45 5.22
N LEU A 39 -9.55 8.18 4.22
CA LEU A 39 -9.44 6.86 3.61
C LEU A 39 -9.00 5.80 4.64
N VAL A 40 -8.06 6.12 5.53
CA VAL A 40 -7.58 5.17 6.55
C VAL A 40 -8.46 5.10 7.79
N ALA A 41 -9.30 6.10 8.06
CA ALA A 41 -10.22 6.17 9.19
C ALA A 41 -11.10 4.91 9.33
N PRO A 42 -11.64 4.61 10.52
CA PRO A 42 -12.52 3.46 10.77
C PRO A 42 -13.93 3.58 10.14
N CYS A 43 -14.05 4.27 9.01
CA CYS A 43 -15.28 4.42 8.25
C CYS A 43 -15.64 3.11 7.51
N ARG A 44 -16.94 2.84 7.34
CA ARG A 44 -17.49 1.68 6.61
C ARG A 44 -18.36 2.05 5.40
N ILE A 45 -18.20 3.28 4.88
CA ILE A 45 -18.82 3.69 3.61
C ILE A 45 -18.28 2.79 2.49
N GLY A 46 -19.18 2.33 1.62
CA GLY A 46 -18.88 1.35 0.56
C GLY A 46 -17.74 1.79 -0.35
N TRP A 47 -17.67 3.07 -0.70
CA TRP A 47 -16.58 3.64 -1.51
C TRP A 47 -15.22 3.52 -0.83
N ASN A 48 -15.08 3.94 0.43
CA ASN A 48 -13.82 3.81 1.20
C ASN A 48 -13.43 2.34 1.39
N ILE A 49 -14.39 1.43 1.48
CA ILE A 49 -14.13 -0.01 1.52
C ILE A 49 -13.54 -0.48 0.19
N LYS A 50 -14.13 -0.09 -0.96
CA LYS A 50 -13.62 -0.43 -2.30
C LYS A 50 -12.19 0.12 -2.49
N LEU A 51 -11.92 1.38 -2.16
CA LEU A 51 -10.58 1.96 -2.27
C LEU A 51 -9.54 1.21 -1.41
N ARG A 52 -9.86 0.93 -0.14
CA ARG A 52 -8.95 0.13 0.72
C ARG A 52 -8.75 -1.29 0.19
N ALA A 53 -9.80 -1.94 -0.31
CA ALA A 53 -9.71 -3.26 -0.90
C ALA A 53 -8.78 -3.28 -2.14
N ALA A 54 -8.86 -2.25 -2.99
CA ALA A 54 -7.98 -2.09 -4.13
C ALA A 54 -6.51 -1.83 -3.72
N ILE A 55 -6.26 -1.03 -2.67
CA ILE A 55 -4.89 -0.87 -2.10
C ILE A 55 -4.34 -2.23 -1.66
N ILE A 56 -5.15 -3.04 -0.97
CA ILE A 56 -4.69 -4.34 -0.46
C ILE A 56 -4.33 -5.28 -1.63
N LEU A 57 -5.15 -5.32 -2.70
CA LEU A 57 -4.82 -6.08 -3.92
C LEU A 57 -3.49 -5.63 -4.53
N ALA A 58 -3.35 -4.32 -4.78
CA ALA A 58 -2.16 -3.76 -5.41
C ALA A 58 -0.91 -3.97 -4.55
N ALA A 59 -1.02 -3.79 -3.24
CA ALA A 59 0.10 -3.97 -2.32
C ALA A 59 0.60 -5.43 -2.30
N VAL A 60 -0.32 -6.39 -2.32
CA VAL A 60 0.04 -7.82 -2.35
C VAL A 60 0.66 -8.21 -3.70
N ASP A 61 0.12 -7.71 -4.82
CA ASP A 61 0.64 -8.00 -6.16
C ASP A 61 2.08 -7.47 -6.34
N VAL A 62 2.31 -6.22 -5.96
CA VAL A 62 3.57 -5.54 -6.27
C VAL A 62 4.65 -5.82 -5.24
N PHE A 63 4.28 -5.93 -3.96
CA PHE A 63 5.27 -5.99 -2.87
C PHE A 63 5.26 -7.32 -2.11
N GLY A 64 4.32 -8.21 -2.41
CA GLY A 64 4.16 -9.49 -1.71
C GLY A 64 3.34 -9.37 -0.41
N LYS A 65 3.26 -10.50 0.31
CA LYS A 65 2.36 -10.65 1.46
C LYS A 65 3.02 -10.15 2.75
N SER A 66 2.73 -8.91 3.14
CA SER A 66 3.02 -8.38 4.48
C SER A 66 1.75 -7.82 5.14
N TRP A 67 0.84 -8.71 5.57
CA TRP A 67 -0.49 -8.34 6.08
C TRP A 67 -0.45 -7.36 7.25
N SER A 68 0.50 -7.53 8.17
CA SER A 68 0.64 -6.67 9.34
C SER A 68 1.07 -5.25 8.95
N GLU A 69 1.93 -5.11 7.95
CA GLU A 69 2.38 -3.80 7.48
C GLU A 69 1.32 -3.11 6.64
N ILE A 70 0.60 -3.87 5.79
CA ILE A 70 -0.60 -3.38 5.09
C ILE A 70 -1.61 -2.84 6.10
N GLY A 71 -1.92 -3.65 7.12
CA GLY A 71 -2.84 -3.29 8.18
C GLY A 71 -2.42 -2.03 8.93
N ARG A 72 -1.13 -1.90 9.26
CA ARG A 72 -0.59 -0.72 9.94
C ARG A 72 -0.78 0.56 9.14
N ALA A 73 -0.42 0.58 7.86
CA ALA A 73 -0.59 1.77 7.03
C ALA A 73 -2.06 2.10 6.75
N LEU A 74 -2.91 1.08 6.69
CA LEU A 74 -4.35 1.23 6.66
C LEU A 74 -4.91 1.37 8.08
N GLY A 75 -4.39 2.31 8.88
CA GLY A 75 -5.00 2.70 10.17
C GLY A 75 -5.00 1.60 11.24
N GLY A 76 -3.93 0.81 11.35
CA GLY A 76 -3.75 -0.15 12.45
C GLY A 76 -4.66 -1.38 12.41
N ARG A 77 -5.09 -1.82 11.23
CA ARG A 77 -5.98 -2.98 11.07
C ARG A 77 -5.27 -4.30 11.30
N ASN A 78 -5.98 -5.27 11.89
CA ASN A 78 -5.45 -6.61 12.14
C ASN A 78 -5.17 -7.36 10.83
N HIS A 79 -4.09 -8.16 10.80
CA HIS A 79 -3.72 -9.04 9.68
C HIS A 79 -4.86 -9.97 9.22
N ALA A 80 -5.68 -10.48 10.14
CA ALA A 80 -6.83 -11.33 9.81
C ALA A 80 -7.88 -10.56 8.99
N THR A 81 -8.14 -9.31 9.37
CA THR A 81 -8.99 -8.38 8.61
C THR A 81 -8.42 -8.13 7.23
N MET A 82 -7.11 -7.89 7.10
CA MET A 82 -6.46 -7.69 5.79
C MET A 82 -6.61 -8.91 4.89
N ARG A 83 -6.41 -10.11 5.42
CA ARG A 83 -6.58 -11.36 4.66
C ARG A 83 -8.03 -11.57 4.22
N HIS A 84 -8.99 -11.26 5.08
CA HIS A 84 -10.41 -11.33 4.73
C HIS A 84 -10.76 -10.32 3.63
N THR A 85 -10.37 -9.06 3.79
CA THR A 85 -10.62 -8.01 2.80
C THR A 85 -9.95 -8.33 1.47
N TYR A 86 -8.73 -8.89 1.47
CA TYR A 86 -8.05 -9.34 0.26
C TYR A 86 -8.87 -10.37 -0.53
N LYS A 87 -9.38 -11.42 0.14
CA LYS A 87 -10.26 -12.43 -0.51
C LYS A 87 -11.54 -11.80 -1.07
N THR A 88 -12.12 -10.86 -0.32
CA THR A 88 -13.30 -10.11 -0.79
C THR A 88 -12.96 -9.26 -2.00
N ALA A 89 -11.79 -8.62 -2.02
CA ALA A 89 -11.30 -7.82 -3.14
C ALA A 89 -11.06 -8.68 -4.39
N GLU A 90 -10.46 -9.87 -4.24
CA GLU A 90 -10.31 -10.84 -5.34
C GLU A 90 -11.66 -11.20 -5.96
N ARG A 91 -12.66 -11.49 -5.12
CA ARG A 91 -14.02 -11.78 -5.58
C ARG A 91 -14.66 -10.58 -6.28
N LEU A 92 -14.52 -9.37 -5.72
CA LEU A 92 -15.05 -8.15 -6.33
C LEU A 92 -14.41 -7.90 -7.70
N ALA A 93 -13.11 -8.10 -7.85
CA ALA A 93 -12.42 -7.92 -9.13
C ALA A 93 -12.90 -8.88 -10.23
N GLN A 94 -13.49 -10.02 -9.86
CA GLN A 94 -14.05 -11.01 -10.79
C GLN A 94 -15.49 -10.69 -11.23
N HIS A 95 -16.26 -9.97 -10.40
CA HIS A 95 -17.71 -9.85 -10.59
C HIS A 95 -18.22 -8.40 -10.65
N ASP A 96 -17.41 -7.42 -10.27
CA ASP A 96 -17.75 -6.00 -10.31
C ASP A 96 -16.80 -5.29 -11.29
N ALA A 97 -17.32 -4.93 -12.47
CA ALA A 97 -16.54 -4.30 -13.54
C ALA A 97 -16.02 -2.90 -13.16
N GLU A 98 -16.75 -2.16 -12.31
CA GLU A 98 -16.31 -0.85 -11.82
C GLU A 98 -15.12 -1.03 -10.87
N PHE A 99 -15.24 -1.97 -9.92
CA PHE A 99 -14.14 -2.32 -9.03
C PHE A 99 -12.93 -2.88 -9.78
N GLN A 100 -13.15 -3.68 -10.82
CA GLN A 100 -12.08 -4.18 -11.67
C GLN A 100 -11.27 -3.02 -12.30
N LYS A 101 -11.95 -2.02 -12.88
CA LYS A 101 -11.28 -0.82 -13.43
C LYS A 101 -10.52 -0.05 -12.35
N LEU A 102 -11.15 0.20 -11.20
CA LEU A 102 -10.54 0.89 -10.07
C LEU A 102 -9.27 0.19 -9.57
N SER A 103 -9.36 -1.12 -9.35
CA SER A 103 -8.24 -1.93 -8.86
C SER A 103 -7.09 -2.00 -9.86
N GLN A 104 -7.37 -2.04 -11.17
CA GLN A 104 -6.34 -1.96 -12.21
C GLN A 104 -5.63 -0.59 -12.23
N LEU A 105 -6.38 0.50 -12.05
CA LEU A 105 -5.81 1.85 -11.96
C LEU A 105 -4.86 1.96 -10.76
N ILE A 106 -5.32 1.55 -9.58
CA ILE A 106 -4.51 1.59 -8.34
C ILE A 106 -3.30 0.66 -8.45
N LEU A 107 -3.44 -0.50 -9.09
CA LEU A 107 -2.31 -1.39 -9.36
C LEU A 107 -1.26 -0.77 -10.28
N ALA A 108 -1.68 -0.04 -11.32
CA ALA A 108 -0.76 0.69 -12.19
C ALA A 108 0.03 1.75 -11.41
N VAL A 109 -0.65 2.50 -10.52
CA VAL A 109 -0.01 3.47 -9.62
C VAL A 109 0.99 2.79 -8.68
N ALA A 110 0.61 1.66 -8.08
CA ALA A 110 1.50 0.90 -7.20
C ALA A 110 2.78 0.44 -7.91
N ARG A 111 2.66 -0.02 -9.16
CA ARG A 111 3.81 -0.41 -10.00
C ARG A 111 4.71 0.77 -10.32
N GLU A 112 4.12 1.94 -10.57
CA GLU A 112 4.90 3.16 -10.84
C GLU A 112 5.67 3.62 -9.61
N ILE A 113 5.02 3.65 -8.43
CA ILE A 113 5.69 3.94 -7.16
C ILE A 113 6.84 2.95 -6.91
N ALA A 114 6.64 1.67 -7.21
CA ALA A 114 7.64 0.63 -7.03
C ALA A 114 8.87 0.77 -7.94
N ARG A 115 8.71 1.37 -9.13
CA ARG A 115 9.79 1.62 -10.09
C ARG A 115 10.66 2.80 -9.71
N ARG A 116 10.12 3.77 -8.96
CA ARG A 116 10.87 4.96 -8.58
C ARG A 116 12.09 4.53 -7.76
N PRO A 117 13.32 4.96 -8.13
CA PRO A 117 14.48 4.71 -7.32
C PRO A 117 14.24 5.29 -5.93
N ALA A 118 14.84 4.68 -4.91
CA ALA A 118 14.89 5.28 -3.59
C ALA A 118 15.66 6.59 -3.73
N MET A 119 14.94 7.70 -3.93
CA MET A 119 15.56 9.02 -3.97
C MET A 119 16.16 9.23 -2.60
N THR A 120 17.47 9.07 -2.50
CA THR A 120 18.23 9.49 -1.33
C THR A 120 18.12 11.00 -1.33
N VAL A 121 17.22 11.53 -0.50
CA VAL A 121 17.25 12.96 -0.18
C VAL A 121 18.52 13.11 0.65
N GLU A 122 19.62 13.44 -0.01
CA GLU A 122 20.79 13.97 0.69
C GLU A 122 20.32 15.28 1.31
N ILE A 123 19.97 15.21 2.60
CA ILE A 123 19.75 16.39 3.40
C ILE A 123 21.14 17.01 3.54
N GLU A 124 21.47 17.99 2.69
CA GLU A 124 22.62 18.84 2.95
C GLU A 124 22.45 19.38 4.37
N PRO A 125 23.37 19.09 5.30
CA PRO A 125 23.26 19.62 6.65
C PRO A 125 23.33 21.13 6.52
N GLU A 126 22.25 21.82 6.93
CA GLU A 126 22.27 23.26 7.07
C GLU A 126 23.51 23.64 7.88
N LEU A 127 24.45 24.30 7.23
CA LEU A 127 25.67 24.80 7.85
C LEU A 127 25.26 25.72 9.01
N PRO A 128 25.76 25.50 10.23
CA PRO A 128 25.54 26.44 11.31
C PRO A 128 26.22 27.78 10.94
N LEU A 129 25.42 28.86 11.02
CA LEU A 129 25.86 30.25 10.86
C LEU A 129 26.87 30.66 11.94
#